data_AF-A0A1C6FP00-F1
#
_entry.id   AF-A0A1C6FP00-F1
#
_cell.length_a   1.000
_cell.length_b   1.000
_cell.length_c   1.000
_cell.angle_alpha   90.00
_cell.angle_beta   90.00
_cell.angle_gamma   90.00
#
_symmetry.space_group_name_H-M   'P 1'
#
loop_
_entity.id
_entity.type
_entity.pdbx_description
1 polymer ?
#
loop_
_entity_poly.entity_id
_entity_poly.type
_entity_poly.pdbx_seq_one_letter_code
_entity_poly.pdbx_strand_id
1 'polypeptide(L)' 'MKSNTQNAKIEAITENTLVLGIDIGSETHYARAFDYRGIEVNAQ' A
#
# COMPACT_ATOMS: atom_id res chain seq x y z
N MET A 1 25.25 14.48 1.04
CA MET A 1 24.52 13.24 1.38
C MET A 1 23.17 13.28 0.67
N LYS A 2 22.91 12.35 -0.26
CA LYS A 2 21.56 12.21 -0.82
C LYS A 2 20.71 11.50 0.23
N SER A 3 19.94 12.26 0.98
CA SER A 3 18.89 11.74 1.87
C SER A 3 17.84 11.09 0.97
N ASN A 4 18.06 9.82 0.59
CA ASN A 4 17.11 9.06 -0.20
C ASN A 4 15.91 8.73 0.70
N THR A 5 15.00 9.70 0.82
CA THR A 5 13.76 9.62 1.61
C THR A 5 12.86 8.48 1.13
N GLN A 6 13.14 7.89 -0.03
CA GLN A 6 12.49 6.68 -0.54
C GLN A 6 12.84 5.43 0.28
N ASN A 7 14.09 5.25 0.71
CA ASN A 7 14.45 4.07 1.51
C ASN A 7 13.74 4.09 2.86
N ALA A 8 13.62 5.27 3.49
CA ALA A 8 12.85 5.45 4.71
C ALA A 8 11.34 5.16 4.51
N LYS A 9 10.79 5.42 3.32
CA LYS A 9 9.39 5.08 2.99
C LYS A 9 9.19 3.58 2.75
N ILE A 10 10.20 2.90 2.21
CA ILE A 10 10.17 1.44 2.01
C ILE A 10 10.28 0.73 3.36
N GLU A 11 11.17 1.18 4.25
CA GLU A 11 11.31 0.63 5.61
C GLU A 11 10.09 0.87 6.51
N ALA A 12 9.23 1.84 6.20
CA ALA A 12 7.98 2.08 6.92
C ALA A 12 6.91 0.99 6.67
N ILE A 13 7.06 0.18 5.62
CA ILE A 13 6.16 -0.93 5.32
C ILE A 13 6.71 -2.17 6.03
N THR A 14 6.01 -2.60 7.07
CA THR A 14 6.38 -3.75 7.93
C THR A 14 5.41 -4.90 7.76
N GLU A 15 5.71 -6.07 8.33
CA GLU A 15 4.86 -7.26 8.23
C GLU A 15 3.42 -7.05 8.76
N ASN A 16 3.24 -6.07 9.64
CA ASN A 16 1.94 -5.70 10.23
C ASN A 16 1.26 -4.54 9.49
N THR A 17 1.84 -4.06 8.39
CA THR A 17 1.29 -2.98 7.59
C THR A 17 0.36 -3.55 6.51
N LEU A 18 -0.88 -3.08 6.49
CA LEU A 18 -1.81 -3.30 5.38
C LEU A 18 -1.76 -2.11 4.43
N VAL A 19 -1.55 -2.36 3.14
CA VAL A 19 -1.48 -1.32 2.11
C VAL A 19 -2.81 -1.29 1.36
N LEU A 20 -3.45 -0.11 1.32
CA LEU A 20 -4.69 0.08 0.56
C LEU A 20 -4.44 1.00 -0.64
N GLY A 21 -4.76 0.51 -1.84
CA GLY A 21 -4.87 1.33 -3.04
C GLY A 21 -6.33 1.70 -3.27
N ILE A 22 -6.65 3.00 -3.25
CA ILE A 22 -8.00 3.51 -3.49
C ILE A 22 -7.97 4.37 -4.75
N ASP A 23 -8.82 4.02 -5.71
CA ASP A 23 -9.13 4.82 -6.89
C ASP A 23 -10.49 5.49 -6.69
N ILE A 24 -10.50 6.83 -6.73
CA ILE A 24 -11.64 7.66 -6.37
C ILE A 24 -12.21 8.26 -7.65
N GLY A 25 -13.28 7.65 -8.18
CA GLY A 25 -14.08 8.23 -9.25
C GLY A 25 -15.23 9.10 -8.71
N SER A 26 -15.85 9.90 -9.58
CA SER A 26 -16.93 10.83 -9.22
C SER A 26 -18.18 10.13 -8.65
N GLU A 27 -18.47 8.91 -9.13
CA GLU A 27 -19.64 8.14 -8.71
C GLU A 27 -19.25 6.80 -8.06
N THR A 28 -18.15 6.19 -8.51
CA THR A 28 -17.71 4.88 -8.05
C THR A 28 -16.26 4.93 -7.60
N HIS A 29 -15.98 4.28 -6.47
CA HIS A 29 -14.67 4.19 -5.87
C HIS A 29 -14.25 2.73 -5.82
N TYR A 30 -13.01 2.43 -6.19
CA TYR A 30 -12.45 1.08 -6.13
C TYR A 30 -11.37 1.03 -5.06
N ALA A 31 -11.40 0.02 -4.21
CA ALA A 31 -10.37 -0.22 -3.21
C ALA A 31 -9.79 -1.62 -3.38
N ARG A 32 -8.46 -1.74 -3.26
CA ARG A 32 -7.75 -3.02 -3.15
C ARG A 32 -6.84 -3.00 -1.96
N ALA A 33 -6.80 -4.12 -1.25
CA ALA A 33 -5.93 -4.31 -0.11
C ALA A 33 -4.80 -5.25 -0.50
N PHE A 34 -3.58 -4.90 -0.11
CA PHE A 34 -2.38 -5.69 -0.30
C PHE A 34 -1.65 -5.82 1.04
N ASP A 35 -1.01 -6.95 1.25
CA ASP A 35 -0.04 -7.09 2.34
C ASP A 35 1.26 -6.30 2.03
N TYR A 36 2.16 -6.28 3.00
CA TYR A 36 3.47 -5.64 2.90
C TYR A 36 4.38 -6.17 1.77
N ARG A 37 4.05 -7.35 1.22
CA ARG A 37 4.76 -8.01 0.10
C ARG A 37 4.08 -7.76 -1.24
N GLY A 38 2.96 -7.05 -1.25
CA GLY A 38 2.17 -6.76 -2.45
C GLY A 38 1.24 -7.90 -2.87
N ILE A 39 0.94 -8.85 -1.99
CA ILE A 39 -0.03 -9.92 -2.24
C ILE A 39 -1.43 -9.38 -1.94
N GLU A 40 -2.34 -9.50 -2.90
CA GLU A 40 -3.73 -9.04 -2.74
C GLU A 40 -4.46 -9.89 -1.70
N VAL A 41 -5.07 -9.21 -0.72
CA VAL A 41 -5.80 -9.86 0.35
C VAL A 41 -7.22 -10.13 -0.15
N ASN A 42 -7.44 -11.35 -0.64
CA ASN A 42 -8.78 -11.81 -1.00
C ASN A 42 -9.43 -12.48 0.22
N ALA A 43 -10.65 -12.07 0.55
CA ALA A 43 -11.49 -12.85 1.45
C ALA A 43 -11.96 -14.10 0.70
N GLN A 44 -11.59 -15.28 1.18
CA GLN A 44 -12.11 -16.55 0.69
C GLN A 44 -13.50 -16.84 1.28
#